data_AF-A0A9J5W505-F1
#
_entry.id   AF-A0A9J5W505-F1
#
_cell.length_a   1.000
_cell.length_b   1.000
_cell.length_c   1.000
_cell.angle_alpha   90.00
_cell.angle_beta   90.00
_cell.angle_gamma   90.00
#
_symmetry.space_group_name_H-M   'P 1'
#
loop_
_entity.id
_entity.type
_entity.pdbx_description
1 polymer ?
#
loop_
_entity_poly.entity_id
_entity_poly.type
_entity_poly.pdbx_seq_one_letter_code
_entity_poly.pdbx_strand_id
1 'polypeptide(L)'
;MKMIGRWNNTNRNEAIATGTTLSTKYEHLMREKMKESQGMMVVPSMEYLYTVYDGGKRHIVNMRDRICTCRQFQMDVMPCKHALAIVRKYYMSEYEYCSVYYKKDNLLNTYEVPVYPIPDESIWEIPPDVAADIVLPPKEKIKPGRPQKIRYKNGGESRPKKSRITCGVCGQQDHNRQTCINIPQAT
;
A
#
# COMPACT_ATOMS: atom_id res chain seq x y z
N MET A 1 13.59 -21.62 -6.80
CA MET A 1 12.54 -21.41 -5.76
C MET A 1 13.06 -21.03 -4.34
N LYS A 2 14.30 -20.51 -4.15
CA LYS A 2 14.88 -20.22 -2.81
C LYS A 2 14.30 -19.00 -2.07
N MET A 3 13.38 -18.25 -2.67
CA MET A 3 12.89 -16.99 -2.10
C MET A 3 11.87 -17.16 -0.97
N ILE A 4 10.98 -18.16 -1.04
CA ILE A 4 9.88 -18.31 -0.07
C ILE A 4 10.39 -18.70 1.31
N GLY A 5 11.27 -19.70 1.40
CA GLY A 5 11.84 -20.13 2.69
C GLY A 5 12.62 -19.01 3.38
N ARG A 6 13.44 -18.27 2.63
CA ARG A 6 14.18 -17.11 3.16
C ARG A 6 13.23 -16.02 3.65
N TRP A 7 12.23 -15.65 2.84
CA TRP A 7 11.23 -14.66 3.18
C TRP A 7 10.45 -15.05 4.46
N ASN A 8 10.02 -16.31 4.56
CA ASN A 8 9.31 -16.82 5.73
C ASN A 8 10.19 -16.75 6.99
N ASN A 9 11.45 -17.18 6.90
CA ASN A 9 12.38 -17.12 8.02
C ASN A 9 12.64 -15.68 8.48
N THR A 10 12.81 -14.74 7.55
CA THR A 10 12.96 -13.32 7.88
C THR A 10 11.75 -12.80 8.65
N ASN A 11 10.53 -12.99 8.13
CA ASN A 11 9.33 -12.49 8.79
C ASN A 11 9.05 -13.17 10.14
N ARG A 12 9.35 -14.47 10.26
CA ARG A 12 9.25 -15.19 11.53
C ARG A 12 10.18 -14.60 12.58
N ASN A 13 11.43 -14.32 12.20
CA ASN A 13 12.39 -13.71 13.12
C ASN A 13 11.99 -12.28 13.51
N GLU A 14 11.43 -11.49 12.58
CA GLU A 14 10.86 -10.17 12.88
C GLU A 14 9.66 -10.27 13.84
N ALA A 15 8.78 -11.25 13.65
CA ALA A 15 7.64 -11.50 14.54
C ALA A 15 8.10 -11.86 15.96
N ILE A 16 9.13 -12.72 16.08
CA ILE A 16 9.74 -13.09 17.37
C ILE A 16 10.39 -11.87 18.03
N ALA A 17 11.11 -11.07 17.25
CA ALA A 17 11.79 -9.86 17.73
C ALA A 17 10.83 -8.72 18.12
N THR A 18 9.56 -8.80 17.72
CA THR A 18 8.55 -7.79 18.09
C THR A 18 8.32 -7.81 19.61
N GLY A 19 8.77 -6.77 20.31
CA GLY A 19 8.58 -6.62 21.77
C GLY A 19 7.28 -5.94 22.18
N THR A 20 6.50 -5.44 21.22
CA THR A 20 5.29 -4.63 21.44
C THR A 20 4.01 -5.45 21.28
N THR A 21 2.88 -4.90 21.73
CA THR A 21 1.56 -5.54 21.63
C THR A 21 1.13 -5.74 20.18
N LEU A 22 1.35 -4.73 19.33
CA LEU A 22 1.14 -4.83 17.89
C LEU A 22 2.46 -5.14 17.20
N SER A 23 2.37 -5.64 15.97
CA SER A 23 3.56 -5.74 15.11
C SER A 23 4.16 -4.36 14.83
N THR A 24 5.49 -4.30 14.69
CA THR A 24 6.29 -3.07 14.64
C THR A 24 5.72 -1.99 13.70
N LYS A 25 5.25 -2.39 12.51
CA LYS A 25 4.63 -1.49 11.53
C LYS A 25 3.38 -0.79 12.08
N TYR A 26 2.48 -1.57 12.68
CA TYR A 26 1.20 -1.05 13.16
C TYR A 26 1.35 -0.33 14.50
N GLU A 27 2.32 -0.72 15.29
CA GLU A 27 2.72 0.01 16.48
C GLU A 27 3.21 1.43 16.12
N HIS A 28 4.06 1.57 15.09
CA HIS A 28 4.48 2.89 14.59
C HIS A 28 3.30 3.71 14.09
N LEU A 29 2.44 3.11 13.26
CA LEU A 29 1.24 3.76 12.73
C LEU A 29 0.32 4.26 13.86
N MET A 30 0.14 3.45 14.90
CA MET A 30 -0.65 3.81 16.08
C MET A 30 -0.04 5.01 16.82
N ARG A 31 1.29 5.05 17.02
CA ARG A 31 1.98 6.20 17.62
C ARG A 31 1.82 7.47 16.78
N GLU A 32 1.87 7.37 15.45
CA GLU A 32 1.64 8.51 14.56
C GLU A 32 0.21 9.05 14.68
N LYS A 33 -0.80 8.19 14.57
CA LYS A 33 -2.20 8.59 14.75
C LYS A 33 -2.47 9.16 16.15
N MET A 34 -1.76 8.67 17.17
CA MET A 34 -1.84 9.19 18.54
C MET A 34 -1.28 10.62 18.62
N LYS A 35 -0.20 10.94 17.90
CA LYS A 35 0.31 12.31 17.78
C LYS A 35 -0.70 13.21 17.06
N GLU A 36 -1.30 12.74 15.97
CA GLU A 36 -2.31 13.50 15.23
C GLU A 36 -3.58 13.77 16.05
N SER A 37 -3.90 12.91 17.02
CA SER A 37 -5.04 13.08 17.92
C SER A 37 -4.86 14.23 18.94
N GLN A 38 -3.64 14.73 19.10
CA GLN A 38 -3.32 15.73 20.13
C GLN A 38 -4.06 17.04 19.89
N GLY A 39 -4.62 17.60 20.96
CA GLY A 39 -5.32 18.88 20.91
C GLY A 39 -6.75 18.82 20.35
N MET A 40 -7.25 17.64 19.96
CA MET A 40 -8.65 17.49 19.55
C MET A 40 -9.60 17.62 20.74
N MET A 41 -10.68 18.37 20.57
CA MET A 41 -11.73 18.48 21.59
C MET A 41 -12.72 17.33 21.43
N VAL A 42 -12.95 16.60 22.52
CA VAL A 42 -13.89 15.47 22.57
C VAL A 42 -15.08 15.84 23.45
N VAL A 43 -16.29 15.74 22.92
CA VAL A 43 -17.55 15.99 23.63
C VAL A 43 -18.36 14.68 23.65
N PRO A 44 -18.66 14.12 24.84
CA PRO A 44 -19.54 12.95 24.93
C PRO A 44 -20.97 13.34 24.55
N SER A 45 -21.69 12.44 23.89
CA SER A 45 -23.10 12.65 23.51
C SER A 45 -24.03 11.63 24.17
N MET A 46 -23.76 10.34 23.99
CA MET A 46 -24.50 9.21 24.58
C MET A 46 -23.51 8.11 24.99
N GLU A 47 -24.02 6.97 25.45
CA GLU A 47 -23.20 5.78 25.74
C GLU A 47 -22.34 5.42 24.50
N TYR A 48 -21.02 5.40 24.67
CA TYR A 48 -20.02 5.13 23.62
C TYR A 48 -20.00 6.07 22.40
N LEU A 49 -20.85 7.10 22.36
CA LEU A 49 -20.97 8.03 21.24
C LEU A 49 -20.33 9.38 21.59
N TYR A 50 -19.37 9.79 20.76
CA TYR A 50 -18.58 10.99 20.97
C TYR A 50 -18.56 11.85 19.72
N THR A 51 -18.53 13.14 19.97
CA THR A 51 -18.27 14.17 18.96
C THR A 51 -16.84 14.66 19.14
N VAL A 52 -16.00 14.55 18.10
CA VAL A 52 -14.60 14.98 18.10
C VAL A 52 -14.43 16.15 17.13
N TYR A 53 -13.82 17.23 17.59
CA TYR A 53 -13.50 18.40 16.77
C TYR A 53 -12.03 18.36 16.35
N ASP A 54 -11.80 18.38 15.04
CA ASP A 54 -10.51 18.25 14.37
C ASP A 54 -10.40 19.31 13.27
N GLY A 55 -9.55 20.32 13.46
CA GLY A 55 -9.31 21.37 12.45
C GLY A 55 -10.57 22.08 11.96
N GLY A 56 -11.52 22.36 12.86
CA GLY A 56 -12.80 23.00 12.52
C GLY A 56 -13.87 22.06 11.94
N LYS A 57 -13.57 20.76 11.75
CA LYS A 57 -14.54 19.74 11.34
C LYS A 57 -14.99 18.92 12.53
N ARG A 58 -16.24 18.46 12.46
CA ARG A 58 -16.85 17.61 13.47
C ARG A 58 -16.92 16.17 12.97
N HIS A 59 -16.42 15.24 13.79
CA HIS A 59 -16.48 13.80 13.55
C HIS A 59 -17.27 13.10 14.64
N ILE A 60 -18.21 12.25 14.24
CA ILE A 60 -18.94 11.37 15.16
C ILE A 60 -18.18 10.04 15.23
N VAL A 61 -17.92 9.57 16.44
CA VAL A 61 -17.23 8.33 16.75
C VAL A 61 -18.09 7.50 17.69
N ASN A 62 -18.35 6.25 17.32
CA ASN A 62 -18.93 5.23 18.18
C ASN A 62 -17.82 4.24 18.56
N MET A 63 -17.46 4.22 19.85
CA MET A 63 -16.37 3.38 20.35
C MET A 63 -16.76 1.90 20.49
N ARG A 64 -18.05 1.59 20.73
CA ARG A 64 -18.56 0.22 20.83
C ARG A 64 -18.52 -0.48 19.48
N ASP A 65 -19.08 0.17 18.46
CA ASP A 65 -19.17 -0.39 17.10
C ASP A 65 -17.93 -0.11 16.25
N ARG A 66 -16.96 0.65 16.79
CA ARG A 66 -15.70 1.02 16.12
C ARG A 66 -15.92 1.79 14.81
N ILE A 67 -16.90 2.70 14.83
CA ILE A 67 -17.30 3.48 13.66
C ILE A 67 -16.86 4.93 13.85
N CYS A 68 -16.18 5.49 12.84
CA CYS A 68 -15.95 6.92 12.75
C CYS A 68 -16.48 7.46 11.43
N THR A 69 -17.04 8.66 11.44
CA THR A 69 -17.41 9.40 10.23
C THR A 69 -16.23 9.66 9.27
N CYS A 70 -14.98 9.60 9.74
CA CYS A 70 -13.79 9.65 8.88
C CYS A 70 -13.51 8.35 8.11
N ARG A 71 -14.26 7.27 8.40
CA ARG A 71 -14.17 5.92 7.80
C ARG A 71 -12.89 5.12 8.09
N GLN A 72 -11.82 5.76 8.57
CA GLN A 72 -10.56 5.06 8.84
C GLN A 72 -10.68 4.00 9.94
N PHE A 73 -11.53 4.20 10.95
CA PHE A 73 -11.69 3.22 12.03
C PHE A 73 -12.24 1.88 11.49
N GLN A 74 -13.18 1.96 10.55
CA GLN A 74 -13.79 0.80 9.91
C GLN A 74 -12.86 0.17 8.87
N MET A 75 -12.19 0.99 8.06
CA MET A 75 -11.35 0.51 6.96
C MET A 75 -10.05 -0.12 7.47
N ASP A 76 -9.41 0.51 8.43
CA ASP A 76 -8.15 0.03 8.99
C ASP A 76 -8.40 -1.00 10.10
N VAL A 77 -9.63 -1.17 10.57
CA VAL A 77 -9.99 -2.04 11.72
C VAL A 77 -9.08 -1.76 12.93
N MET A 78 -8.76 -0.47 13.12
CA MET A 78 -7.84 0.08 14.11
C MET A 78 -8.28 1.51 14.45
N PRO A 79 -8.09 2.01 15.68
CA PRO A 79 -8.42 3.38 16.03
C PRO A 79 -7.87 4.41 15.02
N CYS A 80 -8.74 5.24 14.48
CA CYS A 80 -8.33 6.45 13.78
C CYS A 80 -7.89 7.52 14.80
N LYS A 81 -7.28 8.61 14.32
CA LYS A 81 -6.86 9.73 15.18
C LYS A 81 -8.00 10.29 16.04
N HIS A 82 -9.25 10.29 15.55
CA HIS A 82 -10.42 10.74 16.31
C HIS A 82 -10.79 9.77 17.43
N ALA A 83 -10.74 8.46 17.18
CA ALA A 83 -10.94 7.45 18.20
C ALA A 83 -9.83 7.52 19.27
N LEU A 84 -8.57 7.73 18.85
CA LEU A 84 -7.44 7.88 19.77
C LEU A 84 -7.56 9.14 20.65
N ALA A 85 -8.16 10.21 20.15
CA ALA A 85 -8.45 11.38 20.98
C ALA A 85 -9.38 11.04 22.16
N ILE A 86 -10.38 10.17 21.93
CA ILE A 86 -11.30 9.67 22.96
C ILE A 86 -10.54 8.75 23.91
N VAL A 87 -9.81 7.77 23.38
CA VAL A 87 -8.99 6.84 24.17
C VAL A 87 -8.08 7.60 25.13
N ARG A 88 -7.38 8.64 24.64
CA ARG A 88 -6.53 9.50 25.44
C ARG A 88 -7.30 10.26 26.52
N LYS A 89 -8.45 10.85 26.19
CA LYS A 89 -9.24 11.65 27.13
C LYS A 89 -9.79 10.82 28.29
N TYR A 90 -10.18 9.57 28.01
CA TYR A 90 -10.83 8.68 28.98
C TYR A 90 -9.92 7.56 29.49
N TYR A 91 -8.60 7.64 29.24
CA TYR A 91 -7.60 6.67 29.71
C TYR A 91 -7.96 5.21 29.37
N MET A 92 -8.53 4.98 28.19
CA MET A 92 -8.85 3.65 27.70
C MET A 92 -7.61 2.99 27.09
N SER A 93 -7.66 1.68 26.86
CA SER A 93 -6.61 0.98 26.12
C SER A 93 -6.84 1.09 24.61
N GLU A 94 -5.88 1.66 23.87
CA GLU A 94 -5.92 1.72 22.42
C GLU A 94 -5.88 0.33 21.75
N TYR A 95 -5.27 -0.65 22.41
CA TYR A 95 -5.10 -2.01 21.88
C TYR A 95 -6.39 -2.83 21.88
N GLU A 96 -7.36 -2.51 22.74
CA GLU A 96 -8.68 -3.16 22.78
C GLU A 96 -9.50 -2.90 21.51
N TYR A 97 -9.27 -1.76 20.88
CA TYR A 97 -9.96 -1.33 19.68
C TYR A 97 -9.27 -1.77 18.38
N CYS A 98 -8.14 -2.47 18.48
CA CYS A 98 -7.43 -3.02 17.33
C CYS A 98 -7.96 -4.39 16.92
N SER A 99 -7.91 -4.67 15.62
CA SER A 99 -8.10 -6.02 15.11
C SER A 99 -7.04 -6.97 15.67
N VAL A 100 -7.47 -8.21 15.89
CA VAL A 100 -6.58 -9.31 16.28
C VAL A 100 -5.46 -9.52 15.26
N TYR A 101 -5.70 -9.25 13.98
CA TYR A 101 -4.70 -9.43 12.90
C TYR A 101 -3.44 -8.56 13.04
N TYR A 102 -3.49 -7.49 13.85
CA TYR A 102 -2.32 -6.65 14.08
C TYR A 102 -1.53 -7.02 15.33
N LYS A 103 -2.10 -7.87 16.19
CA LYS A 103 -1.49 -8.30 17.44
C LYS A 103 -0.33 -9.26 17.16
N LYS A 104 0.71 -9.14 17.99
CA LYS A 104 1.89 -10.00 17.94
C LYS A 104 1.55 -11.49 17.93
N ASP A 105 0.60 -11.92 18.78
CA ASP A 105 0.25 -13.34 18.90
C ASP A 105 -0.25 -13.92 17.58
N ASN A 106 -1.10 -13.20 16.85
CA ASN A 106 -1.56 -13.66 15.53
C ASN A 106 -0.45 -13.62 14.47
N LEU A 107 0.47 -12.65 14.57
CA LEU A 107 1.65 -12.63 13.71
C LEU A 107 2.53 -13.86 13.96
N LEU A 108 2.73 -14.26 15.22
CA LEU A 108 3.49 -15.47 15.56
C LEU A 108 2.78 -16.74 15.08
N ASN A 109 1.47 -16.84 15.30
CA ASN A 109 0.67 -17.98 14.85
C ASN A 109 0.71 -18.16 13.32
N THR A 110 0.81 -17.05 12.57
CA THR A 110 0.97 -17.10 11.11
C THR A 110 2.25 -17.85 10.68
N TYR A 111 3.29 -17.83 11.51
CA TYR A 111 4.59 -18.46 11.24
C TYR A 111 4.89 -19.65 12.15
N GLU A 112 3.86 -20.21 12.78
CA GLU A 112 3.99 -21.40 13.63
C GLU A 112 4.38 -22.63 12.78
N VAL A 113 3.76 -22.79 11.62
CA VAL A 113 4.05 -23.89 10.70
C VAL A 113 5.36 -23.61 9.95
N PRO A 114 6.37 -24.49 10.05
CA PRO A 114 7.63 -24.31 9.35
C PRO A 114 7.45 -24.52 7.84
N VAL A 115 8.06 -23.65 7.05
CA VAL A 115 8.22 -23.87 5.61
C VAL A 115 9.47 -24.71 5.39
N TYR A 116 9.29 -25.98 5.04
CA TYR A 116 10.39 -26.89 4.75
C TYR A 116 11.08 -26.51 3.44
N PRO A 117 12.40 -26.68 3.35
CA PRO A 117 13.10 -26.55 2.07
C PRO A 117 12.57 -27.61 1.11
N ILE A 118 12.26 -27.18 -0.11
CA ILE A 118 11.89 -28.09 -1.19
C ILE A 118 13.18 -28.79 -1.66
N PRO A 119 13.18 -30.13 -1.84
CA PRO A 119 14.32 -30.86 -2.37
C PRO A 119 14.76 -30.34 -3.74
N ASP A 120 15.93 -30.77 -4.22
CA ASP A 120 16.40 -30.42 -5.56
C ASP A 120 15.46 -30.97 -6.63
N GLU A 121 15.24 -30.21 -7.70
CA GLU A 121 14.33 -30.58 -8.80
C GLU A 121 14.73 -31.92 -9.46
N SER A 122 16.03 -32.27 -9.43
CA SER A 122 16.54 -33.53 -10.00
C SER A 122 16.03 -34.79 -9.31
N ILE A 123 15.52 -34.69 -8.07
CA ILE A 123 15.01 -35.83 -7.30
C ILE A 123 13.48 -35.80 -7.16
N TRP A 124 12.79 -34.89 -7.84
CA TRP A 124 11.34 -34.82 -7.77
C TRP A 124 10.71 -35.94 -8.59
N GLU A 125 9.87 -36.75 -7.94
CA GLU A 125 8.99 -37.70 -8.62
C GLU A 125 7.71 -36.95 -9.03
N ILE A 126 7.59 -36.62 -10.33
CA ILE A 126 6.42 -35.92 -10.87
C ILE A 126 5.37 -36.96 -11.29
N PRO A 127 4.17 -36.97 -10.69
CA PRO A 127 3.10 -37.89 -11.08
C PRO A 127 2.72 -37.74 -12.56
N PRO A 128 2.39 -38.84 -13.27
CA PRO A 128 2.08 -38.79 -14.70
C PRO A 128 0.94 -37.85 -15.07
N ASP A 129 -0.06 -37.72 -14.20
CA ASP A 129 -1.19 -36.80 -14.35
C ASP A 129 -0.77 -35.33 -14.31
N VAL A 130 0.19 -34.97 -13.43
CA VAL A 130 0.76 -33.63 -13.35
C VAL A 130 1.67 -33.35 -14.56
N ALA A 131 2.47 -34.33 -14.96
CA ALA A 131 3.34 -34.20 -16.12
C ALA A 131 2.55 -34.07 -17.44
N ALA A 132 1.36 -34.67 -17.50
CA ALA A 132 0.45 -34.57 -18.63
C ALA A 132 -0.39 -33.28 -18.63
N ASP A 133 -0.42 -32.53 -17.52
CA ASP A 133 -1.23 -31.32 -17.41
C ASP A 133 -0.59 -30.16 -18.20
N ILE A 134 -1.26 -29.74 -19.26
CA ILE A 134 -0.81 -28.64 -20.11
C ILE A 134 -1.44 -27.35 -19.58
N VAL A 135 -0.68 -26.60 -18.78
CA VAL A 135 -1.08 -25.28 -18.30
C VAL A 135 -1.04 -24.28 -19.46
N LEU A 136 -2.17 -24.13 -20.14
CA LEU A 136 -2.32 -23.12 -21.18
C LEU A 136 -2.40 -21.71 -20.55
N PRO A 137 -1.85 -20.68 -21.22
CA PRO A 137 -2.05 -19.31 -20.76
C PRO A 137 -3.55 -18.99 -20.72
N PRO A 138 -3.99 -18.10 -19.80
CA PRO A 138 -5.36 -17.63 -19.79
C PRO A 138 -5.74 -17.14 -21.19
N LYS A 139 -6.92 -17.56 -21.67
CA LYS A 139 -7.45 -17.05 -22.95
C LYS A 139 -7.77 -15.57 -22.79
N GLU A 140 -6.82 -14.72 -23.15
CA GLU A 140 -7.04 -13.28 -23.15
C GLU A 140 -8.08 -12.91 -24.22
N LYS A 141 -9.15 -12.23 -23.80
CA LYS A 141 -10.05 -11.58 -24.76
C LYS A 141 -9.32 -10.35 -25.32
N ILE A 142 -9.05 -10.35 -26.62
CA ILE A 142 -8.61 -9.14 -27.31
C ILE A 142 -9.74 -8.12 -27.17
N LYS A 143 -9.45 -6.99 -26.50
CA LYS A 143 -10.43 -5.91 -26.35
C LYS A 143 -10.80 -5.39 -27.76
N PRO A 144 -12.09 -5.13 -28.05
CA PRO A 144 -12.48 -4.58 -29.33
C PRO A 144 -11.77 -3.24 -29.58
N GLY A 145 -11.20 -3.09 -30.79
CA GLY A 145 -10.44 -1.92 -31.19
C GLY A 145 -9.03 -2.24 -31.68
N ARG A 146 -8.28 -1.20 -32.05
CA ARG A 146 -6.92 -1.34 -32.57
C ARG A 146 -5.96 -1.79 -31.45
N PRO A 147 -5.22 -2.90 -31.62
CA PRO A 147 -4.18 -3.29 -30.67
C PRO A 147 -3.18 -2.16 -30.45
N GLN A 148 -2.87 -1.87 -29.20
CA GLN A 148 -1.88 -0.86 -28.87
C GLN A 148 -0.50 -1.35 -29.28
N LYS A 149 0.21 -0.57 -30.09
CA LYS A 149 1.58 -0.89 -30.51
C LYS A 149 2.60 -0.71 -29.37
N ILE A 150 2.25 0.04 -28.34
CA ILE A 150 3.14 0.42 -27.23
C ILE A 150 2.39 0.24 -25.93
N ARG A 151 3.00 -0.46 -24.96
CA ARG A 151 2.47 -0.65 -23.60
C ARG A 151 2.40 0.70 -22.86
N TYR A 152 1.36 0.89 -22.05
CA TYR A 152 1.33 1.99 -21.07
C TYR A 152 2.47 1.85 -20.04
N LYS A 153 3.29 2.88 -19.95
CA LYS A 153 4.36 2.98 -18.95
C LYS A 153 3.78 3.44 -17.61
N ASN A 154 4.14 2.75 -16.53
CA ASN A 154 3.79 3.15 -15.16
C ASN A 154 4.62 4.36 -14.70
N GLY A 155 4.19 5.05 -13.64
CA GLY A 155 4.81 6.30 -13.17
C GLY A 155 6.30 6.24 -12.81
N GLY A 156 6.82 5.04 -12.52
CA GLY A 156 8.25 4.81 -12.25
C GLY A 156 9.10 4.46 -13.49
N GLU A 157 8.49 4.32 -14.67
CA GLU A 157 9.22 4.00 -15.90
C GLU A 157 9.62 5.28 -16.64
N SER A 158 10.92 5.45 -16.88
CA SER A 158 11.45 6.61 -17.59
C SER A 158 10.77 6.82 -18.95
N ARG A 159 10.17 7.99 -19.11
CA ARG A 159 9.67 8.47 -20.40
C ARG A 159 10.89 8.81 -21.27
N PRO A 160 10.91 8.40 -22.55
CA PRO A 160 11.99 8.81 -23.44
C PRO A 160 12.03 10.35 -23.47
N LYS A 161 13.22 10.94 -23.35
CA LYS A 161 13.40 12.39 -23.47
C LYS A 161 12.83 12.82 -24.82
N LYS A 162 11.93 13.81 -24.84
CA LYS A 162 11.49 14.43 -26.10
C LYS A 162 12.75 14.93 -26.81
N SER A 163 12.98 14.50 -28.04
CA SER A 163 14.09 15.01 -28.85
C SER A 163 13.92 16.51 -29.02
N ARG A 164 14.98 17.29 -28.75
CA ARG A 164 14.96 18.73 -29.02
C ARG A 164 14.79 18.92 -30.52
N ILE A 165 13.85 19.77 -30.90
CA ILE A 165 13.58 20.09 -32.31
C ILE A 165 14.75 20.96 -32.78
N THR A 166 15.44 20.55 -33.84
CA THR A 166 16.52 21.33 -34.45
C THR A 166 16.04 21.88 -35.78
N CYS A 167 16.24 23.18 -36.00
CA CYS A 167 15.83 23.86 -37.22
C CYS A 167 16.73 23.44 -38.39
N GLY A 168 16.15 22.92 -39.47
CA GLY A 168 16.90 22.54 -40.67
C GLY A 168 17.45 23.71 -41.50
N VAL A 169 17.14 24.97 -41.15
CA VAL A 169 17.63 26.17 -41.86
C VAL A 169 18.81 26.80 -41.12
N CYS A 170 18.68 27.04 -39.82
CA CYS A 170 19.72 27.73 -39.04
C CYS A 170 20.51 26.78 -38.11
N GLY A 171 20.12 25.50 -38.01
CA GLY A 171 20.79 24.51 -37.16
C GLY A 171 20.55 24.68 -35.64
N GLN A 172 19.82 25.71 -35.22
CA GLN A 172 19.54 25.97 -33.80
C GLN A 172 18.41 25.09 -33.26
N GLN A 173 18.44 24.85 -31.94
CA GLN A 173 17.42 24.05 -31.26
C GLN A 173 16.17 24.90 -30.91
N ASP A 174 15.10 24.22 -30.51
CA ASP A 174 13.83 24.75 -29.98
C ASP A 174 12.82 25.33 -30.98
N HIS A 175 13.12 25.29 -32.28
CA HIS A 175 12.17 25.68 -33.32
C HIS A 175 12.37 24.87 -34.61
N ASN A 176 11.35 24.84 -35.47
CA ASN A 176 11.41 24.14 -36.75
C ASN A 176 11.63 25.12 -37.92
N ARG A 177 11.83 24.60 -39.13
CA ARG A 177 12.04 25.42 -40.35
C ARG A 177 10.91 26.43 -40.60
N GLN A 178 9.67 26.10 -40.26
CA GLN A 178 8.51 26.98 -40.52
C GLN A 178 8.46 28.18 -39.59
N THR A 179 9.01 28.04 -38.38
CA THR A 179 9.07 29.11 -37.37
C THR A 179 10.47 29.72 -37.28
N CYS A 180 11.34 29.45 -38.26
CA CYS A 180 12.69 30.00 -38.29
C CYS A 180 12.61 31.47 -38.68
N ILE A 181 13.22 32.33 -37.87
CA ILE A 181 13.31 33.77 -38.14
C ILE A 181 14.51 34.07 -39.07
N ASN A 182 15.49 33.17 -39.11
CA ASN A 182 16.68 33.27 -39.96
C ASN A 182 16.44 32.56 -41.31
N ILE A 183 15.46 33.03 -42.10
CA ILE A 183 15.23 32.52 -43.46
C ILE A 183 16.18 33.27 -44.41
N PRO A 184 17.17 32.62 -45.05
CA PRO A 184 18.01 33.31 -46.03
C PRO A 184 17.15 33.75 -47.23
N GLN A 185 17.22 35.04 -47.58
CA GLN A 185 16.56 35.55 -48.77
C GLN A 185 17.29 35.04 -50.03
N ALA A 186 16.53 34.53 -51.00
CA ALA A 186 17.09 34.00 -52.22
C ALA A 186 17.72 35.12 -53.06
N THR A 187 19.02 34.98 -53.37
CA THR A 187 19.68 35.64 -54.50
C THR A 187 19.37 34.92 -55.79
#